data_AF-A0A656ARH4-F1
#
_entry.id   AF-A0A656ARH4-F1
#
_cell.length_a   1.000
_cell.length_b   1.000
_cell.length_c   1.000
_cell.angle_alpha   90.00
_cell.angle_beta   90.00
_cell.angle_gamma   90.00
#
_symmetry.space_group_name_H-M   'P 1'
#
loop_
_entity.id
_entity.type
_entity.pdbx_description
1 polymer ?
#
loop_
_entity_poly.entity_id
_entity_poly.type
_entity_poly.pdbx_seq_one_letter_code
_entity_poly.pdbx_strand_id
1 'polypeptide(L)' 'MFALKNRLAEYDLATADFYLRREAWIAAINRTQELQKTYPDTEAARKSLEIQLEAYQQLGLTDAIERTKQLMQLNPL' A
#
# COMPACT_ATOMS: atom_id res chain seq x y z
N MET A 1 6.64 21.78 -5.54
CA MET A 1 6.72 20.40 -6.06
C MET A 1 6.25 19.34 -5.05
N PHE A 2 6.59 19.48 -3.76
CA PHE A 2 6.17 18.57 -2.68
C PHE A 2 4.64 18.33 -2.61
N ALA A 3 3.84 19.40 -2.67
CA ALA A 3 2.37 19.29 -2.61
C ALA A 3 1.76 18.49 -3.79
N LEU A 4 2.32 18.61 -5.00
CA LEU A 4 1.83 17.88 -6.16
C LEU A 4 2.17 16.39 -6.05
N LYS A 5 3.40 16.07 -5.61
CA LYS A 5 3.83 14.70 -5.37
C LYS A 5 2.92 14.00 -4.35
N ASN A 6 2.66 14.65 -3.21
CA ASN A 6 1.76 14.10 -2.20
C ASN A 6 0.34 13.91 -2.75
N ARG A 7 -0.16 14.85 -3.54
CA ARG A 7 -1.50 14.73 -4.14
C ARG A 7 -1.61 13.56 -5.12
N LEU A 8 -0.57 13.30 -5.91
CA LEU A 8 -0.52 12.13 -6.80
C LEU A 8 -0.42 10.83 -6.00
N ALA A 9 0.39 10.79 -4.96
CA ALA A 9 0.53 9.62 -4.09
C ALA A 9 -0.80 9.28 -3.37
N GLU A 10 -1.52 10.30 -2.88
CA GLU A 10 -2.86 10.12 -2.27
C GLU A 10 -3.90 9.61 -3.27
N TYR A 11 -3.82 10.03 -4.54
CA TYR A 11 -4.69 9.50 -5.59
C TYR A 11 -4.43 8.01 -5.86
N ASP A 12 -3.16 7.59 -5.91
CA ASP A 12 -2.79 6.19 -6.09
C ASP A 12 -3.20 5.35 -4.87
N LEU A 13 -3.10 5.92 -3.64
CA LEU A 13 -3.58 5.28 -2.42
C LEU A 13 -5.10 5.05 -2.48
N ALA A 14 -5.87 6.08 -2.87
CA ALA A 14 -7.32 5.96 -3.04
C ALA A 14 -7.69 4.91 -4.12
N THR A 15 -6.86 4.78 -5.16
CA THR A 15 -7.04 3.74 -6.19
C THR A 15 -6.77 2.33 -5.64
N ALA A 16 -5.74 2.16 -4.80
CA ALA A 16 -5.47 0.89 -4.14
C ALA A 16 -6.62 0.48 -3.20
N ASP A 17 -7.11 1.41 -2.38
CA ASP A 17 -8.26 1.22 -1.48
C ASP A 17 -9.53 0.82 -2.25
N PHE A 18 -9.77 1.45 -3.41
CA PHE A 18 -10.89 1.11 -4.27
C PHE A 18 -10.87 -0.34 -4.76
N TYR A 19 -9.69 -0.88 -5.09
CA TYR A 19 -9.56 -2.29 -5.45
C TYR A 19 -9.72 -3.21 -4.24
N LEU A 20 -9.19 -2.82 -3.08
CA LEU A 20 -9.35 -3.56 -1.83
C LEU A 20 -10.82 -3.73 -1.46
N ARG A 21 -11.60 -2.64 -1.44
CA ARG A 21 -13.05 -2.65 -1.15
C ARG A 21 -13.89 -3.48 -2.11
N ARG A 22 -13.33 -3.87 -3.26
CA ARG A 22 -13.98 -4.71 -4.29
C ARG A 22 -13.44 -6.13 -4.31
N GLU A 23 -12.67 -6.50 -3.30
CA GLU A 23 -12.05 -7.82 -3.17
C GLU A 23 -11.10 -8.15 -4.33
N ALA A 24 -10.62 -7.12 -5.04
CA ALA A 24 -9.65 -7.26 -6.11
C ALA A 24 -8.23 -7.26 -5.52
N TRP A 25 -7.94 -8.26 -4.69
CA TRP A 25 -6.74 -8.32 -3.83
C TRP A 25 -5.43 -8.15 -4.60
N ILE A 26 -5.28 -8.87 -5.71
CA ILE A 26 -4.07 -8.80 -6.56
C ILE A 26 -3.91 -7.39 -7.15
N ALA A 27 -5.00 -6.75 -7.57
CA ALA A 27 -4.96 -5.40 -8.11
C ALA A 27 -4.60 -4.38 -7.02
N ALA A 28 -5.17 -4.53 -5.81
CA ALA A 28 -4.81 -3.71 -4.66
C ALA A 28 -3.30 -3.81 -4.35
N ILE A 29 -2.76 -5.03 -4.26
CA ILE A 29 -1.32 -5.29 -4.02
C ILE A 29 -0.45 -4.63 -5.10
N ASN A 30 -0.79 -4.80 -6.39
CA ASN A 30 -0.02 -4.20 -7.47
C ASN A 30 -0.01 -2.66 -7.38
N ARG A 31 -1.14 -2.07 -6.97
CA ARG A 31 -1.25 -0.62 -6.80
C ARG A 31 -0.45 -0.11 -5.59
N THR A 32 -0.48 -0.80 -4.46
CA THR A 32 0.32 -0.42 -3.30
C THR A 32 1.82 -0.52 -3.61
N GLN A 33 2.25 -1.56 -4.32
CA GLN A 33 3.65 -1.72 -4.72
C GLN A 33 4.12 -0.61 -5.67
N GLU A 34 3.30 -0.24 -6.66
CA GLU A 34 3.64 0.85 -7.58
C GLU A 34 3.68 2.21 -6.87
N LEU A 35 2.74 2.48 -5.96
CA LEU A 35 2.73 3.66 -5.11
C LEU A 35 4.00 3.77 -4.27
N GLN A 36 4.40 2.67 -3.60
CA GLN A 36 5.62 2.63 -2.79
C GLN A 36 6.88 2.84 -3.62
N LYS A 37 6.93 2.27 -4.83
CA LYS A 37 8.06 2.44 -5.75
C LYS A 37 8.15 3.86 -6.29
N THR A 38 7.02 4.47 -6.62
CA THR A 38 6.96 5.80 -7.26
C THR A 38 7.12 6.93 -6.24
N TYR A 39 6.56 6.77 -5.05
CA TYR A 39 6.48 7.80 -4.02
C TYR A 39 6.97 7.32 -2.62
N PRO A 40 8.16 6.70 -2.52
CA PRO A 40 8.60 5.97 -1.31
C PRO A 40 8.68 6.80 -0.03
N ASP A 41 8.94 8.11 -0.15
CA ASP A 41 9.10 9.08 0.93
C ASP A 41 7.77 9.72 1.39
N THR A 42 6.65 9.37 0.75
CA THR A 42 5.35 9.94 1.08
C THR A 42 4.63 9.19 2.20
N GLU A 43 3.77 9.90 2.94
CA GLU A 43 2.89 9.29 3.94
C GLU A 43 1.90 8.29 3.29
N ALA A 44 1.43 8.60 2.08
CA ALA A 44 0.55 7.71 1.32
C ALA A 44 1.22 6.35 1.03
N ALA A 45 2.51 6.33 0.67
CA ALA A 45 3.26 5.08 0.50
C ALA A 45 3.33 4.27 1.80
N ARG A 46 3.54 4.91 2.96
CA ARG A 46 3.50 4.22 4.26
C ARG A 46 2.12 3.64 4.58
N LYS A 47 1.05 4.44 4.40
CA LYS A 47 -0.34 3.99 4.61
C LYS A 47 -0.73 2.82 3.70
N SER A 48 -0.18 2.76 2.49
CA SER A 48 -0.47 1.68 1.54
C SER A 48 -0.07 0.28 2.05
N LEU A 49 0.82 0.19 3.04
CA LEU A 49 1.20 -1.08 3.66
C LEU A 49 0.02 -1.76 4.38
N GLU A 50 -0.93 -0.99 4.93
CA GLU A 50 -2.13 -1.53 5.58
C GLU A 50 -3.04 -2.22 4.55
N ILE A 51 -3.28 -1.55 3.41
CA ILE A 51 -4.03 -2.11 2.28
C ILE A 51 -3.36 -3.38 1.76
N GLN A 52 -2.03 -3.34 1.63
CA GLN A 52 -1.25 -4.47 1.14
C GLN A 52 -1.31 -5.66 2.11
N LEU A 53 -1.23 -5.40 3.42
CA LEU A 53 -1.34 -6.40 4.48
C LEU A 53 -2.70 -7.08 4.44
N GLU A 54 -3.78 -6.31 4.38
CA GLU A 54 -5.15 -6.84 4.31
C GLU A 54 -5.34 -7.72 3.06
N ALA A 55 -4.91 -7.25 1.90
CA ALA A 55 -4.99 -8.04 0.66
C ALA A 55 -4.18 -9.35 0.74
N TYR A 56 -2.99 -9.34 1.36
CA TYR A 56 -2.21 -10.56 1.58
C TYR A 56 -2.87 -11.52 2.57
N GLN A 57 -3.54 -11.00 3.61
CA GLN A 57 -4.33 -11.81 4.54
C GLN A 57 -5.49 -12.52 3.83
N GLN A 58 -6.22 -11.80 2.98
CA GLN A 58 -7.33 -12.38 2.20
C GLN A 58 -6.86 -13.48 1.23
N LEU A 59 -5.63 -13.36 0.72
CA LEU A 59 -5.02 -14.37 -0.16
C LEU A 59 -4.28 -15.50 0.60
N GLY A 60 -4.17 -15.41 1.93
CA GLY A 60 -3.46 -16.41 2.74
C GLY A 60 -1.95 -16.45 2.53
N LEU A 61 -1.32 -15.35 2.08
CA LEU A 61 0.11 -15.31 1.75
C LEU A 61 0.97 -15.01 3.00
N THR A 62 1.15 -16.02 3.85
CA THR A 62 1.81 -15.89 5.17
C THR A 62 3.16 -15.20 5.14
N ASP A 63 4.03 -15.55 4.19
CA ASP A 63 5.37 -14.97 4.10
C ASP A 63 5.34 -13.47 3.78
N ALA A 64 4.39 -13.06 2.93
CA ALA A 64 4.20 -11.66 2.57
C ALA A 64 3.59 -10.87 3.72
N ILE A 65 2.63 -11.45 4.44
CA ILE A 65 2.02 -10.88 5.65
C ILE A 65 3.10 -10.55 6.69
N GLU A 66 3.96 -11.51 7.02
CA GLU A 66 4.99 -11.32 8.04
C GLU A 66 6.04 -10.28 7.61
N ARG A 67 6.45 -10.29 6.34
CA ARG A 67 7.34 -9.26 5.78
C ARG A 67 6.72 -7.87 5.84
N THR A 68 5.44 -7.72 5.49
CA THR A 68 4.75 -6.42 5.55
C THR A 68 4.63 -5.92 6.98
N LYS A 69 4.31 -6.79 7.96
CA LYS A 69 4.31 -6.41 9.38
C LYS A 69 5.68 -5.93 9.86
N GLN A 70 6.75 -6.62 9.48
CA GLN A 70 8.12 -6.19 9.80
C GLN A 70 8.43 -4.81 9.21
N LEU A 71 8.04 -4.56 7.96
CA LEU A 71 8.25 -3.26 7.32
C LEU A 71 7.48 -2.13 8.04
N MET A 72 6.25 -2.39 8.46
CA MET A 72 5.45 -1.43 9.24
C MET A 72 6.08 -1.12 10.61
N GLN A 73 6.65 -2.13 11.28
CA GLN A 73 7.36 -1.92 12.56
C GLN A 73 8.64 -1.09 12.39
N LEU A 74 9.36 -1.29 11.28
CA LEU A 74 10.57 -0.52 10.96
C LEU A 74 10.26 0.92 10.52
N ASN A 75 9.05 1.18 10.01
CA ASN A 75 8.63 2.46 9.45
C ASN A 75 7.25 2.86 9.99
N PRO A 76 7.15 3.25 11.28
CA PRO A 76 5.90 3.74 11.85
C PRO A 76 5.43 5.01 11.11
N LEU A 77 4.12 5.24 11.11
CA LEU A 77 3.49 6.42 10.51
C LEU A 77 3.88 7.72 11.24
#